data_AF-A0ABD2W9V9-F1
#
_entry.id   AF-A0ABD2W9V9-F1
#
_cell.length_a   1.000
_cell.length_b   1.000
_cell.length_c   1.000
_cell.angle_alpha   90.00
_cell.angle_beta   90.00
_cell.angle_gamma   90.00
#
_symmetry.space_group_name_H-M   'P 1'
#
loop_
_entity.id
_entity.type
_entity.pdbx_description
1 polymer ?
#
loop_
_entity_poly.entity_id
_entity_poly.type
_entity_poly.pdbx_seq_one_letter_code
_entity_poly.pdbx_strand_id
1 'polypeptide(L)'
;MPFSNFYSKESSGKAVVSGFGSNQVNWIKNLDGSFREESESDGKLRSAEARLMSNSVCVKMYAKRRKRPSIASSHVCAQVMQRDARHPGGVCTGDSGSPLVVHDASDGPTVVGILNVSPPGCKENKYPSIYARVSAYGDFVRNAVRGRLTPDMRLSTRERRY
;
A
#
# COMPACT_ATOMS: atom_id res chain seq x y z
N MET A 1 18.58 15.95 -8.74
CA MET A 1 18.18 15.07 -9.85
C MET A 1 16.73 15.37 -10.20
N PRO A 2 16.37 15.58 -11.48
CA PRO A 2 15.00 15.94 -11.86
C PRO A 2 14.07 14.72 -11.82
N PHE A 3 12.86 14.91 -11.29
CA PHE A 3 11.80 13.89 -11.12
C PHE A 3 11.24 13.31 -12.43
N SER A 4 11.64 13.85 -13.60
CA SER A 4 11.17 13.38 -14.91
C SER A 4 11.55 11.92 -15.20
N ASN A 5 12.68 11.43 -14.66
CA ASN A 5 13.11 10.03 -14.82
C ASN A 5 12.37 9.03 -13.92
N PHE A 6 11.49 9.49 -13.01
CA PHE A 6 10.67 8.59 -12.18
C PHE A 6 9.41 8.13 -12.91
N TYR A 7 8.81 9.01 -13.74
CA TYR A 7 7.54 8.74 -14.42
C TYR A 7 7.64 7.62 -15.47
N SER A 8 8.78 7.46 -16.14
CA SER A 8 8.98 6.37 -17.10
C SER A 8 9.11 4.99 -16.43
N LYS A 9 9.56 4.94 -15.16
CA LYS A 9 9.84 3.70 -14.41
C LYS A 9 8.60 3.09 -13.72
N GLU A 10 7.50 3.83 -13.61
CA GLU A 10 6.24 3.37 -13.01
C GLU A 10 5.30 2.63 -13.98
N SER A 11 5.73 2.48 -15.23
CA SER A 11 5.00 1.73 -16.25
C SER A 11 5.26 0.21 -16.08
N SER A 12 4.40 -0.45 -15.30
CA SER A 12 4.35 -1.93 -15.18
C SER A 12 5.64 -2.61 -14.71
N GLY A 13 6.16 -2.22 -13.54
CA GLY A 13 7.31 -2.85 -12.90
C GLY A 13 6.95 -3.88 -11.82
N LYS A 14 7.88 -4.82 -11.56
CA LYS A 14 7.87 -5.65 -10.35
C LYS A 14 8.30 -4.79 -9.16
N ALA A 15 7.59 -4.93 -8.05
CA ALA A 15 7.90 -4.32 -6.77
C ALA A 15 7.85 -5.39 -5.67
N VAL A 16 8.37 -5.06 -4.50
CA VAL A 16 8.31 -5.90 -3.29
C VAL A 16 7.66 -5.08 -2.19
N VAL A 17 6.68 -5.67 -1.52
CA VAL A 17 6.15 -5.16 -0.25
C VAL A 17 6.63 -6.08 0.87
N SER A 18 6.95 -5.52 2.03
CA SER A 18 7.38 -6.28 3.20
C SER A 18 6.79 -5.71 4.49
N GLY A 19 6.45 -6.58 5.42
CA GLY A 19 5.84 -6.17 6.69
C GLY A 19 5.72 -7.30 7.71
N PHE A 20 5.22 -6.92 8.88
CA PHE A 20 4.95 -7.80 10.03
C PHE A 20 3.45 -8.02 10.24
N GLY A 21 2.63 -7.65 9.26
CA GLY A 21 1.18 -7.83 9.32
C GLY A 21 0.77 -9.29 9.47
N SER A 22 -0.50 -9.46 9.77
CA SER A 22 -1.08 -10.77 10.02
C SER A 22 -0.90 -11.72 8.85
N ASN A 23 -0.56 -12.97 9.17
CA ASN A 23 -0.38 -14.05 8.22
C ASN A 23 -1.63 -14.94 8.11
N GLN A 24 -2.59 -14.78 9.02
CA GLN A 24 -3.89 -15.44 8.99
C GLN A 24 -4.99 -14.47 9.40
N VAL A 25 -6.13 -14.59 8.71
CA VAL A 25 -7.32 -13.79 8.98
C VAL A 25 -8.56 -14.68 8.96
N ASN A 26 -9.33 -14.61 10.04
CA ASN A 26 -10.59 -15.33 10.21
C ASN A 26 -11.73 -14.31 10.36
N TRP A 27 -12.86 -14.59 9.70
CA TRP A 27 -14.07 -13.76 9.82
C TRP A 27 -15.05 -14.44 10.75
N ILE A 28 -15.23 -13.87 11.93
CA ILE A 28 -16.17 -14.36 12.93
C ILE A 28 -17.49 -13.61 12.73
N LYS A 29 -18.59 -14.35 12.60
CA LYS A 29 -19.94 -13.78 12.59
C LYS A 29 -20.41 -13.60 14.03
N ASN A 30 -20.70 -12.36 14.40
CA ASN A 30 -21.27 -12.00 15.69
C ASN A 30 -22.77 -12.33 15.73
N LEU A 31 -23.34 -12.38 16.94
CA LEU A 31 -24.76 -12.68 17.18
C LEU A 31 -25.70 -11.63 16.56
N ASP A 32 -25.26 -10.37 16.45
CA ASP A 32 -26.00 -9.28 15.81
C ASP A 32 -25.95 -9.32 14.27
N GLY A 33 -25.30 -10.34 13.70
CA GLY A 33 -25.11 -10.50 12.27
C GLY A 33 -23.96 -9.68 11.68
N SER A 34 -23.24 -8.90 12.48
CA SER A 34 -22.01 -8.23 12.06
C SER A 34 -20.86 -9.24 11.94
N PHE A 35 -19.80 -8.88 11.22
CA PHE A 35 -18.59 -9.69 11.11
C PHE A 35 -17.42 -8.97 11.74
N ARG A 36 -16.60 -9.71 12.49
CA ARG A 36 -15.32 -9.23 13.01
C ARG A 36 -14.18 -9.98 12.33
N GLU A 37 -13.15 -9.22 11.96
CA GLU A 37 -11.88 -9.77 11.51
C GLU A 37 -11.03 -10.09 12.74
N GLU A 38 -10.65 -11.35 12.90
CA GLU A 38 -9.62 -11.78 13.85
C GLU A 38 -8.36 -12.12 13.06
N SER A 39 -7.24 -11.58 13.51
CA SER A 39 -5.99 -11.57 12.76
C SER A 39 -4.85 -12.05 13.64
N GLU A 40 -4.11 -13.04 13.18
CA GLU A 40 -2.96 -13.61 13.89
C GLU A 40 -1.67 -13.25 13.17
N SER A 41 -0.59 -13.06 13.93
CA SER A 41 0.76 -12.83 13.40
C SER A 41 1.76 -13.64 14.20
N ASP A 42 2.73 -14.25 13.52
CA ASP A 42 3.84 -14.97 14.14
C ASP A 42 5.04 -14.04 14.47
N GLY A 43 4.88 -12.73 14.26
CA GLY A 43 5.90 -11.73 14.55
C GLY A 43 7.10 -11.76 13.59
N LYS A 44 7.04 -12.53 12.50
CA LYS A 44 8.14 -12.64 11.53
C LYS A 44 7.94 -11.69 10.37
N LEU A 45 9.04 -11.09 9.91
CA LEU A 45 9.05 -10.27 8.70
C LEU A 45 8.73 -11.15 7.48
N ARG A 46 7.83 -10.67 6.63
CA ARG A 46 7.45 -11.34 5.38
C ARG A 46 7.53 -10.37 4.22
N SER A 47 7.65 -10.92 3.01
CA SER A 47 7.64 -10.13 1.78
C SER A 47 6.87 -10.84 0.66
N ALA A 48 6.36 -10.03 -0.27
CA ALA A 48 5.68 -10.52 -1.46
C ALA A 48 6.02 -9.66 -2.68
N GLU A 49 6.15 -10.31 -3.84
CA GLU A 49 6.23 -9.60 -5.12
C GLU A 49 4.86 -9.00 -5.43
N ALA A 50 4.86 -7.75 -5.91
CA ALA A 50 3.68 -7.02 -6.32
C ALA A 50 3.90 -6.42 -7.71
N ARG A 51 2.82 -6.30 -8.48
CA ARG A 51 2.82 -5.65 -9.79
C ARG A 51 2.32 -4.22 -9.65
N LEU A 52 3.17 -3.26 -10.01
CA LEU A 52 2.78 -1.86 -10.14
C LEU A 52 1.79 -1.67 -11.29
N MET A 53 0.90 -0.71 -11.14
CA MET A 53 -0.03 -0.32 -12.21
C MET A 53 -0.30 1.18 -12.20
N SER A 54 -0.68 1.70 -13.37
CA SER A 54 -1.09 3.09 -13.49
C SER A 54 -2.40 3.35 -12.74
N ASN A 55 -2.59 4.60 -12.32
CA ASN A 55 -3.80 5.00 -11.61
C ASN A 55 -5.06 4.74 -12.45
N SER A 56 -4.98 4.89 -13.77
CA SER A 56 -6.11 4.60 -14.67
C SER A 56 -6.52 3.12 -14.65
N VAL A 57 -5.56 2.20 -14.61
CA VAL A 57 -5.82 0.76 -14.47
C VAL A 57 -6.40 0.47 -13.09
N CYS A 58 -5.82 1.03 -12.04
CA CYS A 58 -6.29 0.87 -10.67
C CYS A 58 -7.75 1.32 -10.49
N VAL A 59 -8.11 2.51 -11.00
CA VAL A 59 -9.49 3.02 -10.98
C VAL A 59 -10.45 2.07 -11.71
N LYS A 60 -10.06 1.53 -12.86
CA LYS A 60 -10.87 0.56 -13.61
C LYS A 60 -11.11 -0.73 -12.82
N MET A 61 -10.11 -1.24 -12.08
CA MET A 61 -10.27 -2.43 -11.25
C MET A 61 -11.31 -2.22 -10.14
N TYR A 62 -11.42 -1.01 -9.62
CA TYR A 62 -12.42 -0.64 -8.61
C TYR A 62 -13.81 -0.32 -9.19
N ALA A 63 -14.00 -0.30 -10.52
CA ALA A 63 -15.25 0.14 -11.15
C ALA A 63 -16.48 -0.69 -10.74
N LYS A 64 -16.34 -1.97 -10.41
CA LYS A 64 -17.51 -2.79 -9.99
C LYS A 64 -17.80 -2.73 -8.49
N ARG A 65 -16.97 -2.06 -7.70
CA ARG A 65 -17.15 -1.96 -6.23
C ARG A 65 -18.17 -0.88 -5.91
N ARG A 66 -19.15 -1.18 -5.04
CA ARG A 66 -20.19 -0.23 -4.60
C ARG A 66 -19.59 1.01 -3.91
N LYS A 67 -18.62 0.80 -3.03
CA LYS A 67 -17.84 1.86 -2.37
C LYS A 67 -16.43 1.88 -2.96
N ARG A 68 -16.15 2.84 -3.84
CA ARG A 68 -14.86 2.97 -4.53
C ARG A 68 -13.94 3.92 -3.75
N PRO A 69 -12.65 3.58 -3.57
CA PRO A 69 -11.69 4.53 -3.04
C PRO A 69 -11.44 5.65 -4.07
N SER A 70 -11.16 6.86 -3.58
CA SER A 70 -10.67 7.95 -4.41
C SER A 70 -9.18 7.74 -4.69
N ILE A 71 -8.80 7.61 -5.95
CA ILE A 71 -7.41 7.39 -6.38
C ILE A 71 -6.90 8.66 -7.05
N ALA A 72 -6.26 9.53 -6.26
CA ALA A 72 -5.60 10.76 -6.75
C ALA A 72 -4.19 10.47 -7.33
N SER A 73 -3.59 11.46 -8.00
CA SER A 73 -2.21 11.39 -8.53
C SER A 73 -1.15 11.15 -7.44
N SER A 74 -1.43 11.55 -6.20
CA SER A 74 -0.61 11.28 -5.01
C SER A 74 -0.67 9.82 -4.53
N HIS A 75 -1.36 8.93 -5.25
CA HIS A 75 -1.38 7.50 -4.98
C HIS A 75 -0.67 6.72 -6.08
N VAL A 76 -0.11 5.58 -5.70
CA VAL A 76 0.35 4.52 -6.58
C VAL A 76 -0.33 3.22 -6.16
N CYS A 77 -0.71 2.38 -7.13
CA CYS A 77 -1.34 1.10 -6.82
C CYS A 77 -0.40 -0.05 -7.16
N ALA A 78 -0.46 -1.09 -6.34
CA ALA A 78 0.20 -2.36 -6.62
C ALA A 78 -0.70 -3.53 -6.22
N GLN A 79 -0.56 -4.63 -6.93
CA GLN A 79 -1.28 -5.86 -6.64
C GLN A 79 -0.28 -6.97 -6.33
N VAL A 80 -0.37 -7.56 -5.15
CA VAL A 80 0.44 -8.74 -4.79
C VAL A 80 0.23 -9.85 -5.82
N MET A 81 1.33 -10.43 -6.29
CA MET A 81 1.32 -11.55 -7.21
C MET A 81 0.83 -12.80 -6.48
N GLN A 82 -0.21 -13.43 -7.04
CA GLN A 82 -0.87 -14.57 -6.42
C GLN A 82 -0.05 -15.83 -6.67
N ARG A 83 0.41 -16.48 -5.60
CA ARG A 83 1.16 -17.76 -5.67
C ARG A 83 0.22 -18.96 -5.82
N ASP A 84 -0.97 -18.89 -5.22
CA ASP A 84 -2.02 -19.89 -5.31
C ASP A 84 -3.36 -19.19 -5.61
N ALA A 85 -4.01 -19.58 -6.71
CA ALA A 85 -5.31 -19.03 -7.10
C ALA A 85 -6.44 -19.41 -6.12
N ARG A 86 -6.29 -20.53 -5.40
CA ARG A 86 -7.26 -20.99 -4.39
C ARG A 86 -7.08 -20.29 -3.05
N HIS A 87 -5.86 -19.86 -2.74
CA HIS A 87 -5.50 -19.16 -1.50
C HIS A 87 -4.86 -17.82 -1.83
N PRO A 88 -5.65 -16.85 -2.33
CA PRO A 88 -5.11 -15.57 -2.71
C PRO A 88 -4.52 -14.84 -1.50
N GLY A 89 -3.36 -14.22 -1.71
CA GLY A 89 -2.65 -13.43 -0.71
C GLY A 89 -2.71 -11.94 -1.03
N GLY A 90 -2.25 -11.14 -0.07
CA GLY A 90 -2.25 -9.69 -0.12
C GLY A 90 -1.59 -9.13 1.14
N VAL A 91 -1.41 -7.81 1.17
CA VAL A 91 -1.05 -7.12 2.41
C VAL A 91 -2.21 -7.20 3.42
N CYS A 92 -1.89 -7.11 4.70
CA CYS A 92 -2.84 -7.44 5.76
C CYS A 92 -2.88 -6.43 6.91
N THR A 93 -3.77 -6.68 7.86
CA THR A 93 -3.84 -5.91 9.11
C THR A 93 -2.47 -5.91 9.79
N GLY A 94 -1.95 -4.73 10.11
CA GLY A 94 -0.59 -4.55 10.64
C GLY A 94 0.47 -4.19 9.59
N ASP A 95 0.19 -4.34 8.29
CA ASP A 95 1.12 -3.90 7.24
C ASP A 95 1.02 -2.41 6.91
N SER A 96 0.06 -1.68 7.49
CA SER A 96 -0.12 -0.23 7.25
C SER A 96 1.18 0.53 7.48
N GLY A 97 1.60 1.34 6.51
CA GLY A 97 2.88 2.05 6.54
C GLY A 97 4.07 1.27 5.97
N SER A 98 3.88 0.00 5.57
CA SER A 98 4.94 -0.80 4.93
C SER A 98 5.45 -0.18 3.63
N PRO A 99 6.76 -0.31 3.32
CA PRO A 99 7.33 0.20 2.09
C PRO A 99 6.98 -0.72 0.91
N LEU A 100 6.67 -0.09 -0.22
CA LEU A 100 6.64 -0.71 -1.54
C LEU A 100 7.90 -0.29 -2.29
N VAL A 101 8.75 -1.27 -2.60
CA VAL A 101 10.10 -1.06 -3.12
C VAL A 101 10.23 -1.61 -4.54
N VAL A 102 10.78 -0.81 -5.45
CA VAL A 102 11.25 -1.30 -6.76
C VAL A 102 12.76 -1.48 -6.72
N HIS A 103 13.24 -2.47 -7.46
CA HIS A 103 14.68 -2.67 -7.65
C HIS A 103 15.02 -2.29 -9.09
N ASP A 104 15.85 -1.26 -9.25
CA ASP A 104 16.47 -0.94 -10.53
C ASP A 104 17.90 -1.52 -10.53
N ALA A 105 18.29 -2.15 -11.64
CA ALA A 105 19.65 -2.65 -11.81
C ALA A 105 20.71 -1.54 -11.72
N SER A 106 20.32 -0.30 -11.99
CA SER A 106 21.22 0.86 -12.08
C SER A 106 21.24 1.73 -10.82
N ASP A 107 20.11 1.80 -10.10
CA ASP A 107 19.90 2.78 -9.02
C ASP A 107 19.60 2.13 -7.64
N GLY A 108 19.65 0.80 -7.54
CA GLY A 108 19.39 0.08 -6.29
C GLY A 108 17.92 0.10 -5.85
N PRO A 109 17.61 -0.29 -4.60
CA PRO A 109 16.25 -0.34 -4.09
C PRO A 109 15.69 1.07 -3.87
N THR A 110 14.51 1.35 -4.42
CA THR A 110 13.81 2.64 -4.30
C THR A 110 12.42 2.46 -3.71
N VAL A 111 12.10 3.20 -2.64
CA VAL A 111 10.74 3.22 -2.07
C VAL A 111 9.83 4.09 -2.94
N VAL A 112 8.85 3.47 -3.59
CA VAL A 112 7.89 4.15 -4.48
C VAL A 112 6.53 4.39 -3.84
N GLY A 113 6.20 3.60 -2.82
CA GLY A 113 4.92 3.68 -2.14
C GLY A 113 5.01 3.36 -0.65
N ILE A 114 4.06 3.91 0.13
CA ILE A 114 3.82 3.57 1.53
C ILE A 114 2.39 3.04 1.67
N LEU A 115 2.20 1.84 2.21
CA LEU A 115 0.88 1.19 2.24
C LEU A 115 -0.13 2.02 3.03
N ASN A 116 -1.28 2.31 2.43
CA ASN A 116 -2.36 3.08 3.04
C ASN A 116 -3.68 2.30 3.11
N VAL A 117 -4.10 1.71 1.99
CA VAL A 117 -5.38 1.00 1.89
C VAL A 117 -5.17 -0.38 1.31
N SER A 118 -5.72 -1.39 1.97
CA SER A 118 -5.76 -2.78 1.51
C SER A 118 -7.19 -3.27 1.27
N PRO A 119 -7.39 -4.28 0.41
CA PRO A 119 -8.67 -4.96 0.31
C PRO A 119 -9.00 -5.75 1.59
N PRO A 120 -10.30 -5.95 1.90
CA PRO A 120 -10.70 -6.73 3.07
C PRO A 120 -10.23 -8.18 2.99
N GLY A 121 -9.88 -8.76 4.13
CA GLY A 121 -9.52 -10.17 4.27
C GLY A 121 -8.17 -10.53 3.64
N CYS A 122 -7.30 -9.55 3.40
CA CYS A 122 -5.91 -9.74 2.95
C CYS A 122 -5.78 -10.49 1.63
N LYS A 123 -6.74 -10.25 0.72
CA LYS A 123 -6.85 -10.91 -0.58
C LYS A 123 -6.81 -9.89 -1.70
N GLU A 124 -5.72 -9.89 -2.46
CA GLU A 124 -5.52 -8.97 -3.58
C GLU A 124 -5.85 -9.60 -4.94
N ASN A 125 -6.65 -10.67 -5.01
CA ASN A 125 -7.03 -11.29 -6.29
C ASN A 125 -7.98 -10.45 -7.15
N LYS A 126 -8.75 -9.53 -6.54
CA LYS A 126 -9.73 -8.69 -7.26
C LYS A 126 -9.38 -7.21 -7.27
N TYR A 127 -8.83 -6.71 -6.18
CA TYR A 127 -8.58 -5.29 -5.97
C TYR A 127 -7.12 -5.09 -5.56
N PRO A 128 -6.40 -4.12 -6.14
CA PRO A 128 -5.03 -3.82 -5.75
C PRO A 128 -4.99 -3.02 -4.45
N SER A 129 -3.90 -3.13 -3.71
CA SER A 129 -3.61 -2.21 -2.60
C SER A 129 -3.21 -0.82 -3.10
N ILE A 130 -3.53 0.20 -2.31
CA ILE A 130 -3.27 1.61 -2.63
C ILE A 130 -2.24 2.16 -1.64
N TYR A 131 -1.21 2.76 -2.21
CA TYR A 131 -0.08 3.30 -1.49
C TYR A 131 -0.02 4.83 -1.68
N ALA A 132 0.44 5.55 -0.66
CA ALA A 132 0.85 6.93 -0.83
C ALA A 132 2.09 6.96 -1.73
N ARG A 133 2.05 7.72 -2.83
CA ARG A 133 3.14 7.82 -3.80
C ARG A 133 4.27 8.67 -3.22
N VAL A 134 5.42 8.06 -2.92
CA VAL A 134 6.53 8.76 -2.25
C VAL A 134 7.00 9.99 -3.04
N SER A 135 7.07 9.89 -4.37
CA SER A 135 7.49 10.99 -5.23
C SER A 135 6.58 12.22 -5.13
N ALA A 136 5.28 12.05 -4.85
CA ALA A 136 4.34 13.16 -4.66
C ALA A 136 4.58 13.92 -3.34
N TYR A 137 5.31 13.33 -2.38
CA TYR A 137 5.62 13.91 -1.07
C TYR A 137 7.11 14.23 -0.91
N GLY A 138 7.87 14.30 -2.01
CA GLY A 138 9.32 14.49 -1.97
C GLY A 138 9.76 15.78 -1.27
N ASP A 139 9.05 16.90 -1.47
CA ASP A 139 9.34 18.16 -0.78
C ASP A 139 9.08 18.08 0.72
N PHE A 140 7.95 17.48 1.10
CA PHE A 140 7.62 17.21 2.50
C PHE A 140 8.75 16.43 3.18
N VAL A 141 9.19 15.31 2.59
CA VAL A 141 10.26 14.48 3.16
C VAL A 141 11.58 15.25 3.27
N ARG A 142 11.98 15.99 2.22
CA ARG A 142 13.20 16.80 2.25
C ARG A 142 13.18 17.86 3.33
N ASN A 143 12.05 18.53 3.51
CA ASN A 143 11.90 19.56 4.53
C ASN A 143 11.90 18.96 5.92
N ALA A 144 11.17 17.87 6.15
CA ALA A 144 11.14 17.16 7.43
C ALA A 144 12.54 16.68 7.87
N VAL A 145 13.30 16.04 6.97
CA VAL A 145 14.67 15.57 7.27
C VAL A 145 15.63 16.73 7.58
N ARG A 146 15.37 17.93 7.04
CA ARG A 146 16.16 19.13 7.29
C ARG A 146 15.65 19.95 8.50
N GLY A 147 14.62 19.47 9.21
CA GLY A 147 13.99 20.21 10.30
C GLY A 147 13.29 21.51 9.88
N ARG A 148 12.91 21.64 8.60
CA ARG A 148 12.23 22.82 8.07
C ARG A 148 10.73 22.60 8.06
N LEU A 149 10.00 23.39 8.85
CA LEU A 149 8.54 23.37 8.88
C LEU A 149 7.97 24.24 7.76
N THR A 150 7.05 23.69 6.98
CA THR A 150 6.27 24.46 6.00
C THR A 150 4.82 24.57 6.44
N PRO A 151 4.07 25.63 6.04
CA PRO A 151 2.69 25.85 6.51
C PRO A 151 1.71 24.70 6.23
N ASP A 152 1.98 23.89 5.21
CA ASP A 152 1.21 22.72 4.81
C ASP A 152 1.54 21.45 5.61
N MET A 153 2.60 21.46 6.43
CA MET A 153 2.96 20.34 7.30
C MET A 153 2.07 20.30 8.54
N ARG A 154 1.29 19.21 8.68
CA ARG A 154 0.62 18.90 9.95
C ARG A 154 1.56 18.14 10.88
N LEU A 155 1.87 18.77 12.01
CA LEU A 155 2.72 18.19 13.06
C LEU A 155 1.94 17.42 14.13
N SER A 156 0.62 17.65 14.23
CA SER A 156 -0.24 16.88 15.10
C SER A 156 -0.91 15.74 14.33
N THR A 157 -0.69 14.51 14.79
CA THR A 157 -1.61 13.41 14.51
C THR A 157 -2.84 13.60 15.39
N ARG A 158 -4.04 13.23 14.91
CA ARG A 158 -5.22 13.19 15.78
C ARG A 158 -4.89 12.29 16.97
N GLU A 159 -4.94 12.82 18.18
CA GLU A 159 -4.92 11.98 19.38
C GLU A 159 -6.05 10.95 19.25
N ARG A 160 -5.70 9.66 19.35
CA ARG A 160 -6.71 8.64 19.61
C ARG A 160 -7.27 8.96 20.99
N ARG A 161 -8.45 9.58 21.04
CA ARG A 161 -9.29 9.50 22.24
C ARG A 161 -9.61 8.02 22.44
N TYR A 162 -8.98 7.41 23.43
CA TYR A 162 -9.37 6.12 23.97
C TYR A 162 -10.63 6.29 24.81
#